data_AF-A0A7S3J8K0-F1
#
_entry.id   AF-A0A7S3J8K0-F1
#
_cell.length_a   1.000
_cell.length_b   1.000
_cell.length_c   1.000
_cell.angle_alpha   90.00
_cell.angle_beta   90.00
_cell.angle_gamma   90.00
#
_symmetry.space_group_name_H-M   'P 1'
#
loop_
_entity.id
_entity.type
_entity.pdbx_description
1 polymer ?
#
loop_
_entity_poly.entity_id
_entity_poly.type
_entity_poly.pdbx_seq_one_letter_code
_entity_poly.pdbx_strand_id
1 'polypeptide(L)'
;MSLVIGSGVLQSYSTTALSTACVDGSTTFTTKEPFAVYLICLLSFVGWWVFLLFLGVGLSAVPIDLINEFRGRPKKISKDEFSRRRTKLLQHVQALRKTHKQLEAVKETVEKDTGFKGWKNRRTFNRDLNKFEIQCMIAEKEFLALERVTKMSKLEPCLYWLKLLFGLIFIILSVVWIIHTFLWVLMVPGKDPIYPFLNNMLEGIREGHVDFLSTSVFALIAAYLLWAAIKGNIKFGFRFFC
;
A
#
# COMPACT_ATOMS: atom_id res chain seq x y z
N MET A 1 34.14 -8.62 -21.11
CA MET A 1 33.77 -9.75 -21.98
C MET A 1 32.33 -9.52 -22.40
N SER A 2 32.14 -9.12 -23.65
CA SER A 2 30.91 -8.53 -24.16
C SER A 2 29.80 -9.56 -24.34
N LEU A 3 28.60 -9.19 -23.93
CA LEU A 3 27.38 -9.96 -24.08
C LEU A 3 26.79 -9.69 -25.47
N VAL A 4 26.59 -10.78 -26.21
CA VAL A 4 25.91 -10.86 -27.51
C VAL A 4 24.40 -10.89 -27.28
N ILE A 5 23.67 -9.92 -27.84
CA ILE A 5 22.26 -10.02 -28.25
C ILE A 5 22.16 -9.04 -29.44
N GLY A 6 22.07 -9.47 -30.69
CA GLY A 6 20.95 -10.21 -31.25
C GLY A 6 20.22 -9.27 -32.21
N SER A 7 20.84 -9.00 -33.35
CA SER A 7 20.35 -8.10 -34.39
C SER A 7 19.23 -8.76 -35.20
N GLY A 8 18.00 -8.26 -35.05
CA GLY A 8 17.00 -8.36 -36.10
C GLY A 8 17.09 -7.11 -36.98
N VAL A 9 17.72 -7.22 -38.16
CA VAL A 9 17.52 -6.24 -39.24
C VAL A 9 17.26 -7.00 -40.52
N LEU A 10 16.07 -6.76 -41.08
CA LEU A 10 15.68 -7.13 -42.42
C LEU A 10 16.63 -6.51 -43.43
N GLN A 11 17.42 -7.39 -44.02
CA GLN A 11 17.88 -7.47 -45.41
C GLN A 11 17.61 -6.27 -46.33
N SER A 12 18.70 -5.83 -47.01
CA SER A 12 18.86 -5.79 -48.48
C SER A 12 19.93 -4.74 -48.89
N TYR A 13 20.84 -4.85 -49.88
CA TYR A 13 21.19 -5.75 -50.98
C TYR A 13 22.74 -5.70 -51.25
N SER A 14 23.28 -6.72 -51.94
CA SER A 14 24.59 -6.91 -52.64
C SER A 14 25.20 -5.67 -53.34
N THR A 15 26.49 -5.50 -53.69
CA THR A 15 27.70 -6.35 -53.78
C THR A 15 28.94 -5.45 -54.04
N THR A 16 30.13 -5.99 -53.74
CA THR A 16 31.46 -5.78 -54.38
C THR A 16 32.31 -4.51 -54.15
N ALA A 17 33.50 -4.80 -53.59
CA ALA A 17 34.85 -4.34 -53.94
C ALA A 17 35.39 -2.97 -53.45
N LEU A 18 36.26 -3.07 -52.43
CA LEU A 18 37.63 -2.55 -52.34
C LEU A 18 37.90 -1.11 -52.85
N SER A 19 38.07 -0.17 -51.90
CA SER A 19 38.95 0.98 -52.08
C SER A 19 39.28 1.62 -50.73
N THR A 20 40.55 1.53 -50.35
CA THR A 20 41.19 2.30 -49.28
C THR A 20 41.00 3.80 -49.51
N ALA A 21 40.30 4.48 -48.59
CA ALA A 21 40.49 5.91 -48.34
C ALA A 21 40.00 6.23 -46.93
N CYS A 22 40.95 6.57 -46.05
CA CYS A 22 40.68 7.10 -44.72
C CYS A 22 39.99 8.45 -44.86
N VAL A 23 38.77 8.57 -44.35
CA VAL A 23 38.18 9.86 -44.00
C VAL A 23 38.04 9.86 -42.49
N ASP A 24 38.99 10.51 -41.82
CA ASP A 24 38.82 11.01 -40.45
C ASP A 24 37.70 12.05 -40.49
N GLY A 25 36.48 11.57 -40.31
CA GLY A 25 35.32 12.37 -40.00
C GLY A 25 34.91 12.01 -38.59
N SER A 26 35.34 12.79 -37.60
CA SER A 26 34.72 12.84 -36.29
C SER A 26 33.30 13.38 -36.44
N THR A 27 32.41 12.55 -36.98
CA THR A 27 30.99 12.82 -37.08
C THR A 27 30.40 12.58 -35.70
N THR A 28 30.38 13.64 -34.89
CA THR A 28 29.51 13.71 -33.72
C THR A 28 28.07 13.64 -34.21
N PHE A 29 27.53 12.42 -34.31
CA PHE A 29 26.09 12.20 -34.48
C PHE A 29 25.41 12.77 -33.25
N THR A 30 24.98 14.04 -33.37
CA THR A 30 24.17 14.69 -32.36
C THR A 30 22.75 14.21 -32.58
N THR A 31 22.48 12.98 -32.15
CA THR A 31 21.13 12.44 -32.10
C THR A 31 20.34 13.34 -31.16
N LYS A 32 19.42 14.14 -31.70
CA LYS A 32 18.43 14.86 -30.90
C LYS A 32 17.57 13.80 -30.23
N GLU A 33 17.96 13.40 -29.02
CA GLU A 33 17.20 12.49 -28.18
C GLU A 33 15.76 12.97 -28.12
N PRO A 34 14.77 12.12 -28.46
CA PRO A 34 13.38 12.55 -28.47
C PRO A 34 13.00 12.97 -27.05
N PHE A 35 12.18 14.01 -26.93
CA PHE A 35 11.65 14.53 -25.65
C PHE A 35 11.17 13.43 -24.68
N ALA A 36 10.69 12.30 -25.24
CA ALA A 36 10.33 11.10 -24.49
C ALA A 36 11.46 10.56 -23.58
N VAL A 37 12.72 10.55 -24.01
CA VAL A 37 13.85 10.05 -23.21
C VAL A 37 14.07 10.93 -21.99
N TYR A 38 14.04 12.26 -22.17
CA TYR A 38 14.12 13.21 -21.06
C TYR A 38 12.97 13.03 -20.06
N LEU A 39 11.74 12.79 -20.55
CA LEU A 39 10.58 12.53 -19.70
C LEU A 39 10.74 11.22 -18.91
N ILE A 40 11.21 10.14 -19.53
CA ILE A 40 11.44 8.85 -18.86
C ILE A 40 12.53 9.00 -17.78
N CYS A 41 13.62 9.72 -18.07
CA CYS A 41 14.67 10.00 -17.09
C CYS A 41 14.15 10.82 -15.90
N LEU A 42 13.37 11.86 -16.15
CA LEU A 42 12.78 12.71 -15.10
C LEU A 42 11.79 11.91 -14.24
N LEU A 43 10.92 11.10 -14.86
CA LEU A 43 9.98 10.23 -14.15
C LEU A 43 10.70 9.15 -13.34
N SER A 44 11.80 8.59 -13.84
CA SER A 44 12.60 7.61 -13.11
C SER A 44 13.32 8.23 -11.92
N PHE A 45 13.85 9.44 -12.08
CA PHE A 45 14.49 10.19 -11.00
C PHE A 45 13.50 10.52 -9.87
N VAL A 46 12.33 11.05 -10.21
CA VAL A 46 11.27 11.33 -9.22
C VAL A 46 10.71 10.02 -8.63
N GLY A 47 10.52 9.02 -9.48
CA GLY A 47 9.99 7.71 -9.12
C GLY A 47 10.82 7.00 -8.06
N TRP A 48 12.15 7.12 -8.10
CA TRP A 48 13.03 6.52 -7.08
C TRP A 48 12.76 7.06 -5.68
N TRP A 49 12.65 8.39 -5.52
CA TRP A 49 12.36 9.02 -4.23
C TRP A 49 10.98 8.66 -3.69
N VAL A 50 9.99 8.69 -4.58
CA VAL A 50 8.60 8.32 -4.26
C VAL A 50 8.51 6.84 -3.88
N PHE A 51 9.22 5.97 -4.61
CA PHE A 51 9.28 4.54 -4.34
C PHE A 51 9.92 4.24 -2.99
N LEU A 52 11.03 4.89 -2.62
CA LEU A 52 11.67 4.71 -1.31
C LEU A 52 10.73 5.08 -0.16
N LEU A 53 9.99 6.18 -0.29
CA LEU A 53 9.02 6.61 0.71
C LEU A 53 7.89 5.59 0.86
N PHE A 54 7.26 5.19 -0.24
CA PHE A 54 6.13 4.25 -0.21
C PHE A 54 6.54 2.84 0.22
N LEU A 55 7.66 2.34 -0.30
CA LEU A 55 8.17 1.03 0.08
C LEU A 55 8.56 1.00 1.56
N GLY A 56 9.22 2.04 2.07
CA GLY A 56 9.60 2.12 3.49
C GLY A 56 8.40 2.14 4.44
N VAL A 57 7.37 2.94 4.13
CA VAL A 57 6.11 2.95 4.89
C VAL A 57 5.40 1.59 4.77
N GLY A 58 5.41 0.98 3.59
CA GLY A 58 4.83 -0.33 3.33
C GLY A 58 5.47 -1.44 4.15
N LEU A 59 6.81 -1.50 4.17
CA LEU A 59 7.61 -2.54 4.81
C LEU A 59 7.40 -2.59 6.33
N SER A 60 7.14 -1.43 6.94
CA SER A 60 6.81 -1.30 8.36
C SER A 60 5.32 -1.47 8.64
N ALA A 61 4.44 -0.99 7.75
CA ALA A 61 2.99 -1.10 7.93
C ALA A 61 2.49 -2.55 7.92
N VAL A 62 3.02 -3.41 7.04
CA VAL A 62 2.56 -4.80 6.90
C VAL A 62 2.62 -5.57 8.23
N PRO A 63 3.79 -5.73 8.89
CA PRO A 63 3.87 -6.47 10.15
C PRO A 63 3.07 -5.83 11.27
N ILE A 64 3.08 -4.50 11.37
CA ILE A 64 2.37 -3.76 12.42
C ILE A 64 0.85 -3.97 12.30
N ASP A 65 0.31 -3.97 11.08
CA ASP A 65 -1.13 -4.17 10.86
C ASP A 65 -1.58 -5.58 11.25
N LEU A 66 -0.79 -6.61 10.95
CA LEU A 66 -1.09 -7.99 11.34
C LEU A 66 -1.10 -8.16 12.88
N ILE A 67 -0.14 -7.52 13.57
CA ILE A 67 -0.06 -7.54 15.04
C ILE A 67 -1.22 -6.75 15.66
N ASN A 68 -1.55 -5.59 15.09
CA ASN A 68 -2.67 -4.77 15.57
C ASN A 68 -4.00 -5.49 15.38
N GLU A 69 -4.17 -6.27 14.31
CA GLU A 69 -5.36 -7.09 14.10
C GLU A 69 -5.50 -8.17 15.19
N PHE A 70 -4.39 -8.78 15.63
CA PHE A 70 -4.40 -9.71 16.75
C PHE A 70 -4.67 -9.03 18.11
N ARG A 71 -4.12 -7.83 18.32
CA ARG A 71 -4.36 -7.03 19.54
C ARG A 71 -5.79 -6.52 19.63
N GLY A 72 -6.34 -6.07 18.50
CA GLY A 72 -7.71 -5.59 18.33
C GLY A 72 -8.77 -6.69 18.33
N ARG A 73 -8.42 -7.92 18.77
CA ARG A 73 -9.35 -9.03 18.85
C ARG A 73 -10.53 -8.67 19.76
N PRO A 74 -11.79 -8.79 19.29
CA PRO A 74 -12.97 -8.69 20.15
C PRO A 74 -12.91 -9.73 21.28
N LYS A 75 -13.04 -9.27 22.53
CA LYS A 75 -13.11 -10.13 23.71
C LYS A 75 -14.54 -10.63 23.92
N LYS A 76 -14.69 -11.83 24.49
CA LYS A 76 -16.00 -12.37 24.86
C LYS A 76 -16.65 -11.44 25.89
N ILE A 77 -17.84 -10.94 25.58
CA ILE A 77 -18.66 -10.09 26.47
C ILE A 77 -19.67 -11.01 27.18
N SER A 78 -20.02 -10.70 28.44
CA SER A 78 -21.08 -11.43 29.14
C SER A 78 -22.44 -11.23 28.44
N LYS A 79 -23.32 -12.24 28.47
CA LYS A 79 -24.64 -12.19 27.81
C LYS A 79 -25.48 -11.00 28.32
N ASP A 80 -25.42 -10.72 29.61
CA ASP A 80 -26.16 -9.61 30.23
C ASP A 80 -25.65 -8.25 29.76
N GLU A 81 -24.33 -8.11 29.69
CA GLU A 81 -23.70 -6.89 29.22
C GLU A 81 -23.98 -6.66 27.73
N PHE A 82 -23.98 -7.73 26.93
CA PHE A 82 -24.36 -7.67 25.52
C PHE A 82 -25.81 -7.19 25.33
N SER A 83 -26.74 -7.73 26.12
CA SER A 83 -28.15 -7.31 26.09
C SER A 83 -28.29 -5.83 26.46
N ARG A 84 -27.60 -5.36 27.53
CA ARG A 84 -27.59 -3.95 27.93
C ARG A 84 -27.06 -3.03 26.84
N ARG A 85 -25.94 -3.38 26.20
CA ARG A 85 -25.36 -2.59 25.10
C ARG A 85 -26.28 -2.53 23.89
N ARG A 86 -26.92 -3.65 23.52
CA ARG A 86 -27.89 -3.71 22.43
C ARG A 86 -29.11 -2.81 22.70
N THR A 87 -29.63 -2.82 23.93
CA THR A 87 -30.77 -1.96 24.31
C THR A 87 -30.39 -0.48 24.30
N LYS A 88 -29.21 -0.11 24.80
CA LYS A 88 -28.71 1.27 24.72
C LYS A 88 -28.55 1.75 23.26
N LEU A 89 -27.98 0.90 22.40
CA LEU A 89 -27.84 1.20 20.97
C LEU A 89 -29.21 1.37 20.31
N LEU A 90 -30.18 0.51 20.63
CA LEU A 90 -31.55 0.62 20.11
C LEU A 90 -32.19 1.95 20.52
N GLN A 91 -32.05 2.36 21.78
CA GLN A 91 -32.55 3.65 22.28
C GLN A 91 -31.87 4.83 21.56
N HIS A 92 -30.54 4.75 21.36
CA HIS A 92 -29.78 5.78 20.65
C HIS A 92 -30.22 5.90 19.19
N VAL A 93 -30.38 4.79 18.47
CA VAL A 93 -30.89 4.76 17.09
C VAL A 93 -32.33 5.30 17.00
N GLN A 94 -33.17 5.00 17.98
CA GLN A 94 -34.53 5.57 18.05
C GLN A 94 -34.50 7.10 18.25
N ALA A 95 -33.58 7.62 19.10
CA ALA A 95 -33.39 9.05 19.28
C ALA A 95 -32.84 9.72 18.01
N LEU A 96 -31.89 9.09 17.32
CA LEU A 96 -31.38 9.54 16.02
C LEU A 96 -32.49 9.61 14.98
N ARG A 97 -33.36 8.59 14.92
CA ARG A 97 -34.50 8.57 13.99
C ARG A 97 -35.48 9.72 14.26
N LYS A 98 -35.72 10.08 15.52
CA LYS A 98 -36.55 11.25 15.88
C LYS A 98 -35.88 12.55 15.45
N THR A 99 -34.58 12.69 15.71
CA THR A 99 -33.77 13.85 15.31
C THR A 99 -33.78 14.03 13.79
N HIS A 100 -33.66 12.93 13.04
CA HIS A 100 -33.74 12.95 11.57
C HIS A 100 -35.08 13.50 11.07
N LYS A 101 -36.21 13.03 11.63
CA LYS A 101 -37.55 13.54 11.28
C LYS A 101 -37.71 15.05 11.56
N GLN A 102 -37.14 15.53 12.66
CA GLN A 102 -37.15 16.96 12.97
C GLN A 102 -36.32 17.74 11.96
N LEU A 103 -35.16 17.21 11.58
CA LEU A 103 -34.27 17.83 10.61
C LEU A 103 -34.90 17.86 9.21
N GLU A 104 -35.65 16.82 8.83
CA GLU A 104 -36.42 16.77 7.59
C GLU A 104 -37.52 17.86 7.55
N ALA A 105 -38.25 18.05 8.65
CA ALA A 105 -39.22 19.14 8.75
C ALA A 105 -38.57 20.53 8.66
N VAL A 106 -37.39 20.71 9.27
CA VAL A 106 -36.64 21.98 9.18
C VAL A 106 -36.12 22.20 7.75
N LYS A 107 -35.72 21.14 7.03
CA LYS A 107 -35.24 21.23 5.64
C LYS A 107 -36.26 21.94 4.75
N GLU A 108 -37.53 21.56 4.82
CA GLU A 108 -38.60 22.18 4.03
C GLU A 108 -38.77 23.68 4.30
N THR A 109 -38.54 24.11 5.56
CA THR A 109 -38.62 25.55 5.92
C THR A 109 -37.40 26.33 5.41
N VAL A 110 -36.22 25.72 5.46
CA VAL A 110 -34.95 26.35 5.04
C VAL A 110 -34.89 26.48 3.51
N GLU A 111 -35.50 25.57 2.75
CA GLU A 111 -35.58 25.65 1.28
C GLU A 111 -36.47 26.80 0.79
N LYS A 112 -37.45 27.22 1.59
CA LYS A 112 -38.36 28.34 1.26
C LYS A 112 -37.80 29.71 1.63
N ASP A 113 -36.80 29.77 2.50
CA ASP A 113 -36.18 31.02 2.93
C ASP A 113 -35.23 31.57 1.84
N THR A 114 -35.48 32.80 1.39
CA THR A 114 -34.62 33.51 0.42
C THR A 114 -33.78 34.62 1.07
N GLY A 115 -32.69 35.02 0.41
CA GLY A 115 -31.82 36.11 0.84
C GLY A 115 -30.84 35.78 1.98
N PHE A 116 -30.41 36.81 2.72
CA PHE A 116 -29.37 36.71 3.77
C PHE A 116 -29.80 35.85 4.96
N LYS A 117 -31.09 35.87 5.31
CA LYS A 117 -31.68 35.01 6.34
C LYS A 117 -31.64 33.53 5.92
N GLY A 118 -31.97 33.23 4.66
CA GLY A 118 -31.84 31.88 4.09
C GLY A 118 -30.39 31.38 4.09
N TRP A 119 -29.42 32.23 3.76
CA TRP A 119 -27.99 31.87 3.85
C TRP A 119 -27.57 31.49 5.27
N LYS A 120 -27.96 32.27 6.28
CA LYS A 120 -27.66 31.96 7.69
C LYS A 120 -28.34 30.67 8.15
N ASN A 121 -29.63 30.50 7.82
CA ASN A 121 -30.42 29.33 8.20
C ASN A 121 -29.91 28.04 7.53
N ARG A 122 -29.47 28.11 6.27
CA ARG A 122 -28.87 26.99 5.54
C ARG A 122 -27.51 26.61 6.12
N ARG A 123 -26.70 27.59 6.57
CA ARG A 123 -25.43 27.33 7.24
C ARG A 123 -25.63 26.63 8.59
N THR A 124 -26.61 27.04 9.39
CA THR A 124 -26.94 26.37 10.65
C THR A 124 -27.48 24.97 10.43
N PHE A 125 -28.36 24.80 9.44
CA PHE A 125 -28.92 23.50 9.05
C PHE A 125 -27.82 22.52 8.62
N ASN A 126 -26.91 22.94 7.75
CA ASN A 126 -25.78 22.11 7.32
C ASN A 126 -24.87 21.71 8.48
N ARG A 127 -24.68 22.59 9.48
CA ARG A 127 -23.91 22.26 10.68
C ARG A 127 -24.60 21.19 11.51
N ASP A 128 -25.92 21.26 11.65
CA ASP A 128 -26.69 20.29 12.43
C ASP A 128 -26.86 18.95 11.67
N LEU A 129 -26.92 18.98 10.34
CA LEU A 129 -26.77 17.79 9.48
C LEU A 129 -25.42 17.09 9.70
N ASN A 130 -24.31 17.83 9.64
CA ASN A 130 -22.98 17.24 9.84
C ASN A 130 -22.84 16.62 11.24
N LYS A 131 -23.39 17.28 12.28
CA LYS A 131 -23.43 16.68 13.63
C LYS A 131 -24.23 15.38 13.66
N PHE A 132 -25.38 15.35 12.99
CA PHE A 132 -26.21 14.16 12.88
C PHE A 132 -25.47 13.01 12.16
N GLU A 133 -24.81 13.31 11.04
CA GLU A 133 -23.98 12.34 10.31
C GLU A 133 -22.87 11.75 11.20
N ILE A 134 -22.18 12.58 12.00
CA ILE A 134 -21.19 12.11 12.97
C ILE A 134 -21.80 11.15 13.99
N GLN A 135 -22.99 11.46 14.52
CA GLN A 135 -23.66 10.57 15.47
C GLN A 135 -24.09 9.23 14.83
N CYS A 136 -24.57 9.26 13.58
CA CYS A 136 -24.85 8.05 12.82
C CYS A 136 -23.59 7.19 12.62
N MET A 137 -22.45 7.80 12.29
CA MET A 137 -21.17 7.09 12.19
C MET A 137 -20.74 6.44 13.51
N ILE A 138 -20.99 7.09 14.64
CA ILE A 138 -20.69 6.52 15.97
C ILE A 138 -21.60 5.31 16.24
N ALA A 139 -22.91 5.45 16.01
CA ALA A 139 -23.87 4.37 16.18
C ALA A 139 -23.55 3.15 15.30
N GLU A 140 -23.14 3.38 14.05
CA GLU A 140 -22.70 2.32 13.13
C GLU A 140 -21.45 1.60 13.64
N LYS A 141 -20.45 2.35 14.13
CA LYS A 141 -19.23 1.76 14.73
C LYS A 141 -19.57 0.88 15.93
N GLU A 142 -20.49 1.31 16.79
CA GLU A 142 -20.96 0.50 17.94
C GLU A 142 -21.70 -0.76 17.49
N PHE A 143 -22.55 -0.66 16.47
CA PHE A 143 -23.25 -1.80 15.87
C PHE A 143 -22.25 -2.83 15.32
N LEU A 144 -21.28 -2.38 14.51
CA LEU A 144 -20.24 -3.24 13.96
C LEU A 144 -19.38 -3.89 15.05
N ALA A 145 -19.12 -3.19 16.15
CA ALA A 145 -18.40 -3.75 17.30
C ALA A 145 -19.20 -4.89 17.96
N LEU A 146 -20.51 -4.73 18.14
CA LEU A 146 -21.38 -5.78 18.67
C LEU A 146 -21.48 -6.97 17.71
N GLU A 147 -21.65 -6.71 16.42
CA GLU A 147 -21.73 -7.75 15.39
C GLU A 147 -20.44 -8.57 15.34
N ARG A 148 -19.28 -7.93 15.49
CA ARG A 148 -17.98 -8.61 15.55
C ARG A 148 -17.90 -9.60 16.72
N VAL A 149 -18.40 -9.22 17.89
CA VAL A 149 -18.46 -10.11 19.07
C VAL A 149 -19.37 -11.31 18.82
N THR A 150 -20.50 -11.11 18.13
CA THR A 150 -21.38 -12.21 17.73
C THR A 150 -20.75 -13.11 16.66
N LYS A 151 -20.05 -12.56 15.66
CA LYS A 151 -19.35 -13.34 14.63
C LYS A 151 -18.19 -14.15 15.21
N MET A 152 -17.51 -13.67 16.25
CA MET A 152 -16.42 -14.39 16.92
C MET A 152 -16.82 -15.73 17.51
N SER A 153 -18.07 -15.92 17.94
CA SER A 153 -18.49 -17.23 18.43
C SER A 153 -18.50 -18.30 17.32
N LYS A 154 -18.51 -17.87 16.05
CA LYS A 154 -18.48 -18.74 14.86
C LYS A 154 -17.10 -18.85 14.21
N LEU A 155 -16.19 -17.90 14.46
CA LEU A 155 -14.86 -17.88 13.85
C LEU A 155 -13.90 -18.81 14.61
N GLU A 156 -13.17 -19.64 13.86
CA GLU A 156 -12.17 -20.54 14.42
C GLU A 156 -11.01 -19.74 15.06
N PRO A 157 -10.70 -19.94 16.36
CA PRO A 157 -9.64 -19.23 17.07
C PRO A 157 -8.26 -19.32 16.42
N CYS A 158 -8.04 -20.32 15.56
CA CYS A 158 -6.78 -20.60 14.87
C CYS A 158 -6.32 -19.45 13.95
N LEU A 159 -7.24 -18.80 13.24
CA LEU A 159 -6.89 -17.74 12.28
C LEU A 159 -6.18 -16.54 12.94
N TYR A 160 -6.52 -16.21 14.18
CA TYR A 160 -5.88 -15.12 14.90
C TYR A 160 -4.43 -15.45 15.27
N TRP A 161 -4.17 -16.68 15.70
CA TRP A 161 -2.82 -17.15 15.99
C TRP A 161 -1.96 -17.22 14.72
N LEU A 162 -2.54 -17.67 13.61
CA LEU A 162 -1.86 -17.71 12.32
C LEU A 162 -1.45 -16.29 11.86
N LYS A 163 -2.33 -15.30 12.01
CA LYS A 163 -2.03 -13.89 11.71
C LYS A 163 -0.88 -13.34 12.54
N LEU A 164 -0.79 -13.70 13.82
CA LEU A 164 0.33 -13.32 14.68
C LEU A 164 1.64 -13.95 14.24
N LEU A 165 1.63 -15.24 13.89
CA LEU A 165 2.81 -15.94 13.39
C LEU A 165 3.33 -15.31 12.10
N PHE A 166 2.44 -15.04 11.13
CA PHE A 166 2.81 -14.32 9.91
C PHE A 166 3.32 -12.92 10.21
N GLY A 167 2.72 -12.20 11.14
CA GLY A 167 3.20 -10.88 11.58
C GLY A 167 4.66 -10.93 12.06
N LEU A 168 5.02 -11.93 12.87
CA LEU A 168 6.40 -12.11 13.35
C LEU A 168 7.38 -12.44 12.22
N ILE A 169 7.02 -13.37 11.33
CA ILE A 169 7.84 -13.73 10.17
C ILE A 169 8.08 -12.50 9.28
N PHE A 170 7.04 -11.68 9.03
CA PHE A 170 7.17 -10.47 8.24
C PHE A 170 7.98 -9.36 8.93
N ILE A 171 8.06 -9.32 10.27
CA ILE A 171 9.02 -8.44 10.95
C ILE A 171 10.44 -8.86 10.60
N ILE A 172 10.77 -10.13 10.74
CA ILE A 172 12.11 -10.65 10.45
C ILE A 172 12.47 -10.36 8.99
N LEU A 173 11.55 -10.65 8.07
CA LEU A 173 11.74 -10.41 6.65
C LEU A 173 11.92 -8.92 6.31
N SER A 174 11.19 -8.03 6.99
CA SER A 174 11.33 -6.56 6.87
C SER A 174 12.74 -6.12 7.31
N VAL A 175 13.22 -6.61 8.45
CA VAL A 175 14.55 -6.30 8.97
C VAL A 175 15.65 -6.82 8.04
N VAL A 176 15.54 -8.05 7.55
CA VAL A 176 16.48 -8.64 6.59
C VAL A 176 16.57 -7.80 5.32
N TRP A 177 15.43 -7.32 4.80
CA TRP A 177 15.39 -6.46 3.61
C TRP A 177 16.01 -5.10 3.82
N ILE A 178 15.77 -4.49 4.98
CA ILE A 178 16.41 -3.24 5.37
C ILE A 178 17.92 -3.45 5.39
N ILE A 179 18.41 -4.45 6.14
CA ILE A 179 19.85 -4.75 6.24
C ILE A 179 20.44 -5.03 4.85
N HIS A 180 19.77 -5.83 4.01
CA HIS A 180 20.24 -6.12 2.65
C HIS A 180 20.33 -4.86 1.78
N THR A 181 19.31 -4.02 1.76
CA THR A 181 19.30 -2.76 1.00
C THR A 181 20.38 -1.81 1.50
N PHE A 182 20.55 -1.67 2.81
CA PHE A 182 21.58 -0.81 3.41
C PHE A 182 23.00 -1.34 3.13
N LEU A 183 23.26 -2.63 3.29
CA LEU A 183 24.60 -3.20 3.05
C LEU A 183 24.96 -3.20 1.56
N TRP A 184 23.99 -3.45 0.68
CA TRP A 184 24.24 -3.56 -0.75
C TRP A 184 24.29 -2.19 -1.47
N VAL A 185 23.43 -1.23 -1.10
CA VAL A 185 23.38 0.09 -1.74
C VAL A 185 24.32 1.11 -1.10
N LEU A 186 24.44 1.13 0.24
CA LEU A 186 25.17 2.18 0.98
C LEU A 186 26.65 1.84 1.22
N MET A 187 27.02 0.56 1.27
CA MET A 187 28.37 0.12 1.62
C MET A 187 29.13 -0.42 0.40
N VAL A 188 29.33 0.42 -0.61
CA VAL A 188 30.26 0.15 -1.73
C VAL A 188 31.47 1.08 -1.67
N PRO A 189 32.45 0.86 -0.78
CA PRO A 189 33.81 1.35 -0.98
C PRO A 189 34.61 0.27 -1.74
N GLY A 190 34.53 0.27 -3.07
CA GLY A 190 35.44 -0.51 -3.91
C GLY A 190 35.04 -1.96 -4.18
N LYS A 191 34.44 -2.15 -5.36
CA LYS A 191 34.30 -3.38 -6.18
C LYS A 191 33.68 -4.66 -5.61
N ASP A 192 33.70 -4.93 -4.31
CA ASP A 192 33.11 -6.16 -3.76
C ASP A 192 32.15 -5.87 -2.58
N PRO A 193 30.90 -6.37 -2.62
CA PRO A 193 29.96 -6.20 -1.52
C PRO A 193 30.46 -6.97 -0.30
N ILE A 194 30.57 -6.28 0.84
CA ILE A 194 31.20 -6.81 2.07
C ILE A 194 30.48 -8.06 2.60
N TYR A 195 29.16 -8.18 2.40
CA TYR A 195 28.42 -9.38 2.77
C TYR A 195 27.06 -9.51 2.06
N PRO A 196 26.95 -10.28 0.95
CA PRO A 196 25.67 -10.51 0.28
C PRO A 196 24.86 -11.60 1.02
N PHE A 197 24.31 -11.25 2.19
CA PHE A 197 23.58 -12.17 3.08
C PHE A 197 22.51 -13.00 2.35
N LEU A 198 21.63 -12.34 1.58
CA LEU A 198 20.54 -13.01 0.89
C LEU A 198 21.06 -13.94 -0.22
N ASN A 199 22.09 -13.50 -0.94
CA ASN A 199 22.71 -14.28 -2.01
C ASN A 199 23.38 -15.54 -1.46
N ASN A 200 24.13 -15.42 -0.35
CA ASN A 200 24.75 -16.54 0.33
C ASN A 200 23.71 -17.53 0.89
N MET A 201 22.57 -17.04 1.39
CA MET A 201 21.46 -17.88 1.83
C MET A 201 20.86 -18.67 0.65
N LEU A 202 20.66 -18.03 -0.50
CA LEU A 202 20.12 -18.69 -1.71
C LEU A 202 21.11 -19.69 -2.32
N GLU A 203 22.40 -19.38 -2.27
CA GLU A 203 23.48 -20.26 -2.71
C GLU A 203 23.61 -21.49 -1.81
N GLY A 204 23.52 -21.33 -0.48
CA GLY A 204 23.50 -22.46 0.45
C GLY A 204 22.29 -23.40 0.24
N ILE A 205 21.14 -22.88 -0.18
CA ILE A 205 19.97 -23.70 -0.54
C ILE A 205 20.21 -24.44 -1.87
N ARG A 206 20.87 -23.79 -2.83
CA ARG A 206 21.22 -24.36 -4.14
C ARG A 206 22.19 -25.54 -4.00
N GLU A 207 23.18 -25.43 -3.10
CA GLU A 207 24.15 -26.50 -2.83
C GLU A 207 23.51 -27.77 -2.23
N GLY A 208 22.35 -27.64 -1.59
CA GLY A 208 21.57 -28.75 -1.03
C GLY A 208 20.76 -29.58 -2.03
N HIS A 209 21.00 -29.45 -3.35
CA HIS A 209 20.27 -30.14 -4.44
C HIS A 209 18.77 -29.79 -4.58
N VAL A 210 18.33 -28.66 -4.02
CA VAL A 210 16.94 -28.17 -4.13
C VAL A 210 16.88 -26.82 -4.86
N ASP A 211 17.32 -26.81 -6.12
CA ASP A 211 17.39 -25.60 -6.95
C ASP A 211 16.03 -24.90 -7.12
N PHE A 212 14.94 -25.67 -7.20
CA PHE A 212 13.59 -25.12 -7.31
C PHE A 212 13.17 -24.33 -6.06
N LEU A 213 13.69 -24.71 -4.88
CA LEU A 213 13.38 -24.05 -3.61
C LEU A 213 14.03 -22.68 -3.54
N SER A 214 15.26 -22.54 -4.06
CA SER A 214 15.98 -21.25 -4.10
C SER A 214 15.21 -20.21 -4.92
N THR A 215 14.78 -20.57 -6.13
CA THR A 215 13.96 -19.70 -7.00
C THR A 215 12.60 -19.38 -6.38
N SER A 216 11.95 -20.35 -5.73
CA SER A 216 10.67 -20.14 -5.04
C SER A 216 10.79 -19.17 -3.86
N VAL A 217 11.84 -19.32 -3.05
CA VAL A 217 12.13 -18.41 -1.93
C VAL A 217 12.40 -16.99 -2.45
N PHE A 218 13.19 -16.84 -3.51
CA PHE A 218 13.41 -15.55 -4.15
C PHE A 218 12.08 -14.91 -4.60
N ALA A 219 11.22 -15.68 -5.27
CA ALA A 219 9.92 -15.21 -5.73
C ALA A 219 9.00 -14.80 -4.57
N LEU A 220 8.98 -15.55 -3.46
CA LEU A 220 8.20 -15.21 -2.26
C LEU A 220 8.67 -13.91 -1.62
N ILE A 221 9.99 -13.72 -1.55
CA ILE A 221 10.60 -12.52 -1.00
C ILE A 221 10.32 -11.29 -1.89
N ALA A 222 10.36 -11.45 -3.22
CA ALA A 222 9.97 -10.40 -4.17
C ALA A 222 8.46 -10.09 -4.11
N ALA A 223 7.61 -11.11 -4.00
CA ALA A 223 6.17 -10.96 -3.83
C ALA A 223 5.84 -10.20 -2.53
N TYR A 224 6.60 -10.43 -1.46
CA TYR A 224 6.47 -9.66 -0.22
C TYR A 224 6.77 -8.17 -0.43
N LEU A 225 7.84 -7.82 -1.13
CA LEU A 225 8.13 -6.41 -1.46
C LEU A 225 7.02 -5.76 -2.27
N LEU A 226 6.47 -6.48 -3.26
CA LEU A 226 5.35 -5.98 -4.05
C LEU A 226 4.13 -5.71 -3.16
N TRP A 227 3.81 -6.65 -2.27
CA TRP A 227 2.72 -6.49 -1.31
C TRP A 227 2.95 -5.31 -0.35
N ALA A 228 4.19 -5.11 0.09
CA ALA A 228 4.59 -3.98 0.92
C ALA A 228 4.40 -2.65 0.15
N ALA A 229 4.84 -2.57 -1.11
CA ALA A 229 4.67 -1.39 -1.96
C ALA A 229 3.18 -1.04 -2.16
N ILE A 230 2.34 -2.03 -2.47
CA ILE A 230 0.89 -1.83 -2.62
C ILE A 230 0.28 -1.29 -1.31
N LYS A 231 0.60 -1.92 -0.17
CA LYS A 231 0.11 -1.46 1.14
C LYS A 231 0.62 -0.05 1.50
N GLY A 232 1.86 0.27 1.17
CA GLY A 232 2.44 1.61 1.36
C GLY A 232 1.67 2.67 0.58
N ASN A 233 1.40 2.42 -0.70
CA ASN A 233 0.62 3.30 -1.58
C ASN A 233 -0.79 3.54 -1.02
N ILE A 234 -1.46 2.49 -0.55
CA ILE A 234 -2.81 2.59 0.02
C ILE A 234 -2.80 3.43 1.30
N LYS A 235 -1.89 3.15 2.23
CA LYS A 235 -1.91 3.75 3.57
C LYS A 235 -1.48 5.20 3.58
N PHE A 236 -0.45 5.54 2.80
CA PHE A 236 -0.02 6.94 2.65
C PHE A 236 -0.95 7.70 1.71
N GLY A 237 -1.36 7.11 0.59
CA GLY A 237 -2.23 7.74 -0.40
C GLY A 237 -3.56 8.23 0.21
N PHE A 238 -4.24 7.38 0.98
CA PHE A 238 -5.51 7.78 1.61
C PHE A 238 -5.37 8.89 2.66
N ARG A 239 -4.19 9.12 3.22
CA ARG A 239 -3.95 10.15 4.23
C ARG A 239 -3.48 11.48 3.65
N PHE A 240 -3.00 11.49 2.41
CA PHE A 240 -2.63 12.72 1.70
C PHE A 240 -3.84 13.41 1.05
N PHE A 241 -4.82 12.63 0.59
CA PHE A 241 -6.00 13.15 -0.13
C PHE A 241 -7.25 13.41 0.74
N CYS A 242 -7.16 13.26 2.07
CA CYS A 242 -8.29 13.42 2.98
C CYS A 242 -7.98 14.37 4.15
#